data_AF-A0A520IDP6-F1
#
_entry.id   AF-A0A520IDP6-F1
#
_cell.length_a   1.000
_cell.length_b   1.000
_cell.length_c   1.000
_cell.angle_alpha   90.00
_cell.angle_beta   90.00
_cell.angle_gamma   90.00
#
_symmetry.space_group_name_H-M   'P 1'
#
loop_
_entity.id
_entity.type
_entity.pdbx_description
1 polymer ?
#
loop_
_entity_poly.entity_id
_entity_poly.type
_entity_poly.pdbx_seq_one_letter_code
_entity_poly.pdbx_strand_id
1 'polypeptide(L)'
;METKANFKGFMAENIAKTYLYETEMLTIYEGNQDDFDFICMLKTNRSSIFGVFLKASQYTQAEILRKYKEIRNQSLKTEIPVLMMYINPVDRTGFFEFIKDKLAEQLTILDSKNLKSAIAQLNSQKAQ
;
A
#
# COMPACT_ATOMS: atom_id res chain seq x y z
N MET A 1 28.13 -8.93 1.59
CA MET A 1 27.62 -7.58 1.28
C MET A 1 26.11 -7.69 0.96
N GLU A 2 25.26 -7.76 1.99
CA GLU A 2 23.79 -7.89 1.86
C GLU A 2 23.02 -6.89 2.75
N THR A 3 23.69 -5.91 3.33
CA THR A 3 23.11 -5.04 4.35
C THR A 3 22.26 -3.90 3.79
N LYS A 4 22.59 -3.36 2.60
CA LYS A 4 21.90 -2.15 2.08
C LYS A 4 20.50 -2.42 1.54
N ALA A 5 20.27 -3.56 0.89
CA ALA A 5 18.94 -3.91 0.34
C ALA A 5 17.95 -4.23 1.46
N ASN A 6 18.38 -5.04 2.44
CA ASN A 6 17.59 -5.34 3.63
C ASN A 6 17.31 -4.10 4.47
N PHE A 7 18.27 -3.18 4.60
CA PHE A 7 18.06 -1.92 5.32
C PHE A 7 17.05 -1.00 4.62
N LYS A 8 17.10 -0.88 3.29
CA LYS A 8 16.11 -0.06 2.54
C LYS A 8 14.70 -0.63 2.63
N GLY A 9 14.56 -1.97 2.55
CA GLY A 9 13.28 -2.65 2.75
C GLY A 9 12.72 -2.40 4.15
N PHE A 10 13.53 -2.62 5.18
CA PHE A 10 13.16 -2.37 6.57
C PHE A 10 12.75 -0.91 6.84
N MET A 11 13.48 0.06 6.29
CA MET A 11 13.12 1.47 6.44
C MET A 11 11.80 1.81 5.75
N ALA A 12 11.59 1.31 4.52
CA ALA A 12 10.34 1.50 3.80
C ALA A 12 9.14 0.89 4.55
N GLU A 13 9.33 -0.28 5.14
CA GLU A 13 8.33 -0.97 5.95
C GLU A 13 7.92 -0.14 7.17
N ASN A 14 8.89 0.37 7.95
CA ASN A 14 8.61 1.20 9.11
C ASN A 14 7.87 2.49 8.73
N ILE A 15 8.27 3.15 7.65
CA ILE A 15 7.60 4.36 7.16
C ILE A 15 6.15 4.04 6.78
N ALA A 16 5.91 2.93 6.06
CA ALA A 16 4.57 2.53 5.68
C ALA A 16 3.70 2.20 6.91
N LYS A 17 4.25 1.47 7.89
CA LYS A 17 3.59 1.21 9.18
C LYS A 17 3.19 2.52 9.85
N THR A 18 4.09 3.51 9.92
CA THR A 18 3.77 4.84 10.48
C THR A 18 2.56 5.47 9.80
N TYR A 19 2.55 5.58 8.46
CA TYR A 19 1.41 6.14 7.74
C TYR A 19 0.11 5.37 7.98
N LEU A 20 0.16 4.03 7.98
CA LEU A 20 -1.01 3.19 8.23
C LEU A 20 -1.53 3.35 9.66
N TYR A 21 -0.66 3.41 10.67
CA TYR A 21 -1.05 3.62 12.07
C TYR A 21 -1.64 5.02 12.30
N GLU A 22 -1.08 6.05 11.68
CA GLU A 22 -1.59 7.43 11.75
C GLU A 22 -3.00 7.57 11.16
N THR A 23 -3.44 6.60 10.34
CA THR A 23 -4.85 6.56 9.91
C THR A 23 -5.80 6.36 11.08
N GLU A 24 -5.36 5.67 12.14
CA GLU A 24 -6.14 5.21 13.30
C GLU A 24 -7.34 4.31 12.96
N MET A 25 -7.59 4.06 11.68
CA MET A 25 -8.75 3.32 11.15
C MET A 25 -8.52 1.81 11.09
N LEU A 26 -7.28 1.35 11.23
CA LEU A 26 -6.86 0.00 10.86
C LEU A 26 -6.34 -0.81 12.03
N THR A 27 -6.65 -2.11 12.04
CA THR A 27 -5.84 -3.14 12.69
C THR A 27 -4.93 -3.74 11.63
N ILE A 28 -3.62 -3.76 11.88
CA ILE A 28 -2.58 -4.19 10.93
C ILE A 28 -2.03 -5.53 11.41
N TYR A 29 -2.03 -6.52 10.52
CA TYR A 29 -1.41 -7.82 10.71
C TYR A 29 -0.23 -7.94 9.75
N GLU A 30 0.87 -8.52 10.21
CA GLU A 30 1.98 -8.86 9.31
C GLU A 30 1.52 -9.95 8.35
N GLY A 31 1.81 -9.77 7.06
CA GLY A 31 1.50 -10.79 6.07
C GLY A 31 2.53 -11.91 6.10
N ASN A 32 2.17 -13.06 5.52
CA ASN A 32 3.13 -14.13 5.27
C ASN A 32 4.02 -13.76 4.09
N GLN A 33 5.28 -14.22 4.10
CA GLN A 33 6.34 -13.84 3.15
C GLN A 33 5.98 -13.92 1.67
N ASP A 34 4.95 -14.70 1.30
CA ASP A 34 4.59 -14.97 -0.10
C ASP A 34 3.31 -14.28 -0.59
N ASP A 35 2.48 -13.70 0.30
CA ASP A 35 1.15 -13.19 -0.10
C ASP A 35 1.03 -11.66 -0.03
N PHE A 36 1.37 -11.04 1.10
CA PHE A 36 1.33 -9.58 1.29
C PHE A 36 2.39 -9.17 2.30
N ASP A 37 2.85 -7.92 2.24
CA ASP A 37 3.69 -7.37 3.31
C ASP A 37 2.84 -7.14 4.57
N PHE A 38 1.60 -6.66 4.42
CA PHE A 38 0.61 -6.56 5.51
C PHE A 38 -0.79 -6.95 5.08
N ILE A 39 -1.61 -7.32 6.05
CA ILE A 39 -3.06 -7.40 5.90
C ILE A 39 -3.69 -6.37 6.85
N CYS A 40 -4.54 -5.51 6.31
CA CYS A 40 -5.21 -4.45 7.06
C CYS A 40 -6.71 -4.72 7.14
N MET A 41 -7.27 -4.50 8.33
CA MET A 41 -8.69 -4.64 8.62
C MET A 41 -9.22 -3.32 9.19
N LEU A 42 -10.37 -2.85 8.71
CA LEU A 42 -11.00 -1.66 9.29
C LEU A 42 -11.52 -1.95 10.71
N LYS A 43 -11.16 -1.09 11.67
CA LYS A 43 -11.66 -1.19 13.05
C LYS A 43 -13.17 -1.03 13.14
N THR A 44 -13.74 -0.18 12.29
CA THR A 44 -15.18 0.10 12.23
C THR A 44 -15.97 -0.98 11.51
N ASN A 45 -15.33 -1.78 10.65
CA ASN A 45 -15.97 -2.82 9.86
C ASN A 45 -14.99 -3.98 9.63
N ARG A 46 -15.05 -4.99 10.49
CA ARG A 46 -14.12 -6.14 10.46
C ARG A 46 -14.23 -7.00 9.20
N SER A 47 -15.32 -6.87 8.43
CA SER A 47 -15.52 -7.55 7.15
C SER A 47 -14.85 -6.82 5.98
N SER A 48 -14.24 -5.66 6.22
CA SER A 48 -13.49 -4.90 5.22
C SER A 48 -12.00 -5.08 5.46
N ILE A 49 -11.43 -5.99 4.67
CA ILE A 49 -10.01 -6.35 4.66
C ILE A 49 -9.37 -5.96 3.33
N PHE A 50 -8.08 -5.62 3.35
CA PHE A 50 -7.27 -5.42 2.16
C PHE A 50 -5.81 -5.80 2.42
N GLY A 51 -5.15 -6.29 1.38
CA GLY A 51 -3.72 -6.59 1.41
C GLY A 51 -2.89 -5.33 1.15
N VAL A 52 -1.66 -5.30 1.64
CA VAL A 52 -0.71 -4.20 1.38
C VAL A 52 0.56 -4.78 0.79
N PHE A 53 0.99 -4.22 -0.35
CA PHE A 53 2.32 -4.45 -0.89
C PHE A 53 3.17 -3.20 -0.77
N LEU A 54 4.40 -3.39 -0.31
CA LEU A 54 5.40 -2.36 -0.14
C LEU A 54 6.49 -2.51 -1.18
N LYS A 55 6.87 -1.40 -1.80
CA LYS A 55 8.04 -1.31 -2.66
C LYS A 55 8.88 -0.12 -2.27
N ALA A 56 10.10 -0.38 -1.80
CA ALA A 56 11.12 0.65 -1.64
C ALA A 56 11.52 1.19 -3.02
N SER A 57 11.18 2.45 -3.30
CA SER A 57 11.31 3.09 -4.61
C SER A 57 11.68 4.57 -4.46
N GLN A 58 12.74 4.98 -5.15
CA GLN A 58 13.10 6.41 -5.31
C GLN A 58 12.65 6.96 -6.67
N TYR A 59 11.85 6.19 -7.40
CA TYR A 59 11.44 6.50 -8.75
C TYR A 59 10.35 7.55 -8.80
N THR A 60 10.29 8.27 -9.92
CA THR A 60 9.15 9.12 -10.26
C THR A 60 7.89 8.30 -10.50
N GLN A 61 6.72 8.95 -10.47
CA GLN A 61 5.44 8.28 -10.71
C GLN A 61 5.41 7.49 -12.03
N ALA A 62 5.89 8.07 -13.14
CA ALA A 62 5.91 7.40 -14.44
C ALA A 62 6.79 6.13 -14.43
N GLU A 63 7.94 6.21 -13.75
CA GLU A 63 8.83 5.07 -13.59
C GLU A 63 8.25 3.98 -12.69
N ILE A 64 7.52 4.36 -11.62
CA ILE A 64 6.78 3.42 -10.76
C ILE A 64 5.74 2.67 -11.59
N LEU A 65 4.90 3.40 -12.35
CA LEU A 65 3.84 2.81 -13.18
C LEU A 65 4.42 1.81 -14.20
N ARG A 66 5.59 2.10 -14.78
CA ARG A 66 6.29 1.21 -15.71
C ARG A 66 6.92 0.01 -15.00
N LYS A 67 7.72 0.26 -13.94
CA LYS A 67 8.51 -0.78 -13.27
C LYS A 67 7.65 -1.82 -12.57
N TYR A 68 6.56 -1.38 -11.94
CA TYR A 68 5.68 -2.24 -11.15
C TYR A 68 4.43 -2.67 -11.91
N LYS A 69 4.38 -2.48 -13.24
CA LYS A 69 3.23 -2.87 -14.07
C LYS A 69 2.80 -4.32 -13.87
N GLU A 70 3.76 -5.24 -13.81
CA GLU A 70 3.47 -6.67 -13.66
C GLU A 70 2.82 -7.00 -12.33
N ILE A 71 3.40 -6.55 -11.21
CA ILE A 71 2.83 -6.79 -9.88
C ILE A 71 1.47 -6.11 -9.72
N ARG A 72 1.30 -4.90 -10.26
CA ARG A 72 0.00 -4.21 -10.28
C ARG A 72 -1.06 -5.03 -11.00
N ASN A 73 -0.72 -5.61 -12.16
CA ASN A 73 -1.63 -6.51 -12.89
C ASN A 73 -1.91 -7.82 -12.15
N GLN A 74 -0.95 -8.34 -11.38
CA GLN A 74 -1.17 -9.50 -10.52
C GLN A 74 -2.14 -9.16 -9.38
N SER A 75 -2.01 -7.98 -8.77
CA SER A 75 -2.91 -7.51 -7.71
C SER A 75 -4.37 -7.36 -8.15
N LEU A 76 -4.64 -7.15 -9.44
CA LEU A 76 -6.01 -7.17 -9.97
C LEU A 76 -6.68 -8.55 -9.92
N LYS A 77 -5.88 -9.62 -9.82
CA LYS A 77 -6.39 -11.01 -9.77
C LYS A 77 -6.66 -11.48 -8.34
N THR A 78 -6.33 -10.65 -7.36
CA THR A 78 -6.52 -10.95 -5.94
C THR A 78 -8.00 -10.79 -5.57
N GLU A 79 -8.52 -11.68 -4.72
CA GLU A 79 -9.92 -11.64 -4.27
C GLU A 79 -10.25 -10.44 -3.37
N ILE A 80 -9.23 -9.91 -2.68
CA ILE A 80 -9.33 -8.74 -1.81
C ILE A 80 -8.68 -7.52 -2.46
N PRO A 81 -9.15 -6.30 -2.16
CA PRO A 81 -8.46 -5.09 -2.59
C PRO A 81 -7.00 -5.07 -2.11
N VAL A 82 -6.14 -4.45 -2.90
CA VAL A 82 -4.71 -4.36 -2.62
C VAL A 82 -4.30 -2.89 -2.56
N LEU A 83 -3.70 -2.47 -1.46
CA LEU A 83 -3.00 -1.20 -1.33
C LEU A 83 -1.55 -1.39 -1.77
N MET A 84 -1.17 -0.80 -2.90
CA MET A 84 0.24 -0.71 -3.29
C MET A 84 0.83 0.58 -2.72
N MET A 85 1.90 0.48 -1.93
CA MET A 85 2.66 1.63 -1.42
C MET A 85 4.08 1.62 -1.97
N TYR A 86 4.48 2.74 -2.56
CA TYR A 86 5.79 2.96 -3.12
C TYR A 86 6.52 3.99 -2.26
N ILE A 87 7.43 3.53 -1.41
CA ILE A 87 8.06 4.35 -0.38
C ILE A 87 9.47 4.74 -0.82
N ASN A 88 9.78 6.03 -0.79
CA ASN A 88 11.15 6.53 -0.85
C ASN A 88 11.74 6.54 0.57
N PRO A 89 12.60 5.58 0.93
CA PRO A 89 13.13 5.48 2.29
C PRO A 89 14.16 6.58 2.63
N VAL A 90 14.64 7.34 1.65
CA VAL A 90 15.61 8.44 1.87
C VAL A 90 14.89 9.67 2.37
N ASP A 91 13.85 10.09 1.63
CA ASP A 91 13.13 11.34 1.92
C ASP A 91 11.87 11.12 2.76
N ARG A 92 11.55 9.86 3.09
CA ARG A 92 10.34 9.44 3.82
C ARG A 92 9.03 9.89 3.16
N THR A 93 9.04 9.95 1.84
CA THR A 93 7.87 10.29 1.00
C THR A 93 7.46 9.07 0.18
N GLY A 94 6.41 9.19 -0.61
CA GLY A 94 6.03 8.10 -1.51
C GLY A 94 4.75 8.37 -2.28
N PHE A 95 4.28 7.31 -2.93
CA PHE A 95 3.00 7.27 -3.61
C PHE A 95 2.25 6.00 -3.22
N PHE A 96 0.93 5.99 -3.42
CA PHE A 96 0.13 4.80 -3.25
C PHE A 96 -1.03 4.74 -4.25
N GLU A 97 -1.63 3.56 -4.36
CA GLU A 97 -2.88 3.33 -5.07
C GLU A 97 -3.61 2.14 -4.45
N PHE A 98 -4.94 2.14 -4.55
CA PHE A 98 -5.75 0.94 -4.32
C PHE A 98 -6.04 0.26 -5.65
N ILE A 99 -5.72 -1.02 -5.73
CA ILE A 99 -5.99 -1.91 -6.85
C ILE A 99 -7.13 -2.83 -6.43
N LYS A 100 -8.20 -2.80 -7.21
CA LYS A 100 -9.36 -3.68 -7.03
C LYS A 100 -9.89 -4.11 -8.39
N ASP A 101 -10.54 -3.20 -9.10
CA ASP A 101 -11.19 -3.52 -10.37
C ASP A 101 -10.41 -3.02 -11.59
N LYS A 102 -9.65 -1.91 -11.45
CA LYS A 102 -8.84 -1.32 -12.52
C LYS A 102 -7.56 -0.69 -11.99
N LEU A 103 -6.54 -0.61 -12.84
CA LEU A 103 -5.32 0.12 -12.54
C LEU A 103 -5.54 1.63 -12.72
N ALA A 104 -5.02 2.41 -11.78
CA ALA A 104 -4.98 3.85 -11.92
C ALA A 104 -3.89 4.27 -12.92
N GLU A 105 -4.16 5.30 -13.73
CA GLU A 105 -3.15 5.92 -14.59
C GLU A 105 -2.29 6.93 -13.81
N GLN A 106 -2.75 7.32 -12.62
CA GLN A 106 -2.06 8.23 -11.73
C GLN A 106 -1.99 7.66 -10.32
N LEU A 107 -0.87 7.91 -9.64
CA LEU A 107 -0.66 7.50 -8.26
C LEU A 107 -0.95 8.68 -7.34
N THR A 108 -1.49 8.40 -6.16
CA THR A 108 -1.76 9.41 -5.15
C THR A 108 -0.51 9.62 -4.29
N ILE A 109 -0.22 10.87 -3.92
CA ILE A 109 0.88 11.16 -2.99
C ILE A 109 0.58 10.50 -1.64
N LEU A 110 1.59 9.83 -1.08
CA LEU A 110 1.50 9.23 0.23
C LEU A 110 1.59 10.28 1.32
N ASP A 111 0.44 10.58 1.90
CA ASP A 111 0.31 11.26 3.18
C ASP A 111 -0.90 10.70 3.95
N SER A 112 -0.96 10.97 5.24
CA SER A 112 -1.95 10.39 6.15
C SER A 112 -3.37 10.86 5.83
N LYS A 113 -3.54 12.05 5.24
CA LYS A 113 -4.85 12.60 4.86
C LYS A 113 -5.41 11.89 3.62
N ASN A 114 -4.60 11.76 2.56
CA ASN A 114 -4.97 11.06 1.35
C ASN A 114 -5.24 9.59 1.63
N LEU A 115 -4.41 8.96 2.45
CA LEU A 115 -4.57 7.55 2.84
C LEU A 115 -5.86 7.33 3.64
N LYS A 116 -6.16 8.18 4.64
CA LYS A 116 -7.44 8.15 5.38
C LYS A 116 -8.63 8.27 4.43
N SER A 117 -8.59 9.22 3.49
CA SER A 117 -9.67 9.43 2.52
C SER A 117 -9.89 8.21 1.63
N ALA A 118 -8.81 7.63 1.09
CA ALA A 118 -8.87 6.45 0.22
C ALA A 118 -9.40 5.22 0.97
N ILE A 119 -8.96 5.00 2.21
CA ILE A 119 -9.45 3.90 3.07
C ILE A 119 -10.94 4.09 3.39
N ALA A 120 -11.38 5.31 3.69
CA ALA A 120 -12.79 5.58 3.97
C ALA A 120 -13.68 5.24 2.77
N GLN A 121 -13.22 5.53 1.55
CA GLN A 121 -13.96 5.21 0.31
C GLN A 121 -14.15 3.70 0.10
N LEU A 122 -13.21 2.86 0.55
CA LEU A 122 -13.39 1.40 0.50
C LEU A 122 -14.62 0.93 1.29
N ASN A 123 -14.92 1.59 2.42
CA ASN A 123 -16.08 1.26 3.24
C ASN A 123 -17.40 1.71 2.59
N SER A 124 -17.39 2.82 1.86
CA SER A 124 -18.59 3.39 1.22
C SER A 124 -19.05 2.63 -0.03
N GLN A 125 -18.16 1.87 -0.69
CA GLN A 125 -18.47 1.15 -1.94
C GLN A 125 -19.26 -0.16 -1.76
N LYS A 126 -19.52 -0.63 -0.53
CA LYS A 126 -20.35 -1.82 -0.26
C LYS A 126 -21.81 -1.51 0.09
N ALA A 127 -22.22 -0.23 0.06
CA ALA A 127 -23.56 0.21 0.47
C ALA A 127 -24.54 0.44 -0.71
N GLN A 128 -24.24 -0.10 -1.89
CA GLN A 128 -25.11 -0.05 -3.08
C GLN A 128 -25.41 -1.45 -3.60
#